data_AF-A0A2E0DE77-F1
#
_entry.id   AF-A0A2E0DE77-F1
#
_cell.length_a   1.000
_cell.length_b   1.000
_cell.length_c   1.000
_cell.angle_alpha   90.00
_cell.angle_beta   90.00
_cell.angle_gamma   90.00
#
_symmetry.space_group_name_H-M   'P 1'
#
loop_
_entity.id
_entity.type
_entity.pdbx_description
1 polymer ?
#
loop_
_entity_poly.entity_id
_entity_poly.type
_entity_poly.pdbx_seq_one_letter_code
_entity_poly.pdbx_strand_id
1 'polypeptide(L)'
;MASMKTSSSPMPPELHRPYVDEVRLHCTTEGCNGEMIREPYVMDCWFDSGCATFAQWHYPFENRDKFDGAFPVDYICEAVDQTRGWFYSLLAVSTTVFDSICYKRCLSLGHILDKEGKKMSKSKGNVVDPWDHFNKEGADSIRWYMTTQSAPWSPTNFDPNGVRESYAKMFLTLWNVYRFHVDYAALDGFDPDDGDTFVPVSERSPLDRWILSRVASMSEEYHDHFVAWDFHKGGRELESFVVNDLSNWYVRRSRRRLWDEGESSDKRSCQHTLHEVLLIVCRLMAPVSPFIPDSIHRSLMGSSVHLADWPVGSELVERSLPPIDQTLEREMDLVRSLAETGRRVRVEAGRRQRLPCRNGWIVGGPDISQFHDILAEELNVEELTTEDDLDRFQKIEVHPNRKALGAKCRGDLPAVLSEIENADSEALLLEVEAGIAALAGYEITSEDIEIRRVEKEGYAASTLSEYGDVSLVLDMSIDDELLSKGLARDIIRRVQAKRKDLDLEIEATISLSVWTRGLDLSKGDWERLVTETRASNFTINEGEYPEVSEEFEVDGVSVRFVIS
;
A
#
# COMPACT_ATOMS: atom_id res chain seq x y z
N MET A 1 -62.33 -6.69 -20.25
CA MET A 1 -62.70 -8.09 -19.95
C MET A 1 -64.08 -8.23 -19.32
N ALA A 2 -64.45 -7.46 -18.29
CA ALA A 2 -65.74 -7.65 -17.59
C ALA A 2 -66.97 -7.58 -18.52
N SER A 3 -66.93 -6.72 -19.55
CA SER A 3 -67.99 -6.58 -20.56
C SER A 3 -68.11 -7.77 -21.54
N MET A 4 -67.09 -8.62 -21.63
CA MET A 4 -67.03 -9.76 -22.56
C MET A 4 -67.21 -11.10 -21.85
N LYS A 5 -67.34 -11.10 -20.53
CA LYS A 5 -67.40 -12.31 -19.71
C LYS A 5 -68.76 -12.99 -19.87
N THR A 6 -68.77 -14.32 -20.04
CA THR A 6 -70.03 -15.07 -20.07
C THR A 6 -70.69 -15.10 -18.69
N SER A 7 -72.02 -15.25 -18.64
CA SER A 7 -72.77 -15.26 -17.39
C SER A 7 -72.40 -16.42 -16.45
N SER A 8 -71.90 -17.53 -17.01
CA SER A 8 -71.46 -18.73 -16.27
C SER A 8 -69.99 -18.69 -15.85
N SER A 9 -69.21 -17.70 -16.29
CA SER A 9 -67.77 -17.67 -16.02
C SER A 9 -67.45 -17.25 -14.57
N PRO A 10 -66.58 -17.97 -13.84
CA PRO A 10 -66.17 -17.60 -12.49
C PRO A 10 -65.31 -16.33 -12.49
N MET A 11 -65.32 -15.58 -11.39
CA MET A 11 -64.28 -14.58 -11.16
C MET A 11 -63.09 -15.31 -10.52
N PRO A 12 -61.92 -15.35 -11.17
CA PRO A 12 -60.80 -16.08 -10.60
C PRO A 12 -60.29 -15.35 -9.35
N PRO A 13 -59.93 -16.06 -8.26
CA PRO A 13 -59.37 -15.44 -7.06
C PRO A 13 -58.01 -14.78 -7.30
N GLU A 14 -57.25 -15.30 -8.26
CA GLU A 14 -56.00 -14.72 -8.74
C GLU A 14 -55.79 -15.02 -10.23
N LEU A 15 -54.85 -14.31 -10.88
CA LEU A 15 -54.62 -14.41 -12.32
C LEU A 15 -53.65 -15.54 -12.74
N HIS A 16 -53.48 -16.55 -11.89
CA HIS A 16 -52.63 -17.70 -12.14
C HIS A 16 -53.42 -18.96 -12.49
N ARG A 17 -52.74 -19.91 -13.17
CA ARG A 17 -53.27 -21.26 -13.32
C ARG A 17 -53.37 -21.93 -11.94
N PRO A 18 -54.40 -22.76 -11.69
CA PRO A 18 -55.42 -23.20 -12.64
C PRO A 18 -56.61 -22.24 -12.78
N TYR A 19 -56.76 -21.23 -11.92
CA TYR A 19 -57.98 -20.44 -11.78
C TYR A 19 -58.43 -19.71 -13.05
N VAL A 20 -57.48 -19.14 -13.79
CA VAL A 20 -57.79 -18.42 -15.04
C VAL A 20 -58.23 -19.33 -16.19
N ASP A 21 -58.02 -20.65 -16.09
CA ASP A 21 -58.40 -21.63 -17.13
C ASP A 21 -59.92 -21.84 -17.18
N GLU A 22 -60.66 -21.46 -16.15
CA GLU A 22 -62.13 -21.56 -16.07
C GLU A 22 -62.84 -20.31 -16.62
N VAL A 23 -62.09 -19.24 -16.92
CA VAL A 23 -62.69 -18.01 -17.47
C VAL A 23 -63.17 -18.26 -18.90
N ARG A 24 -64.37 -17.81 -19.23
CA ARG A 24 -65.01 -17.94 -20.56
C ARG A 24 -65.51 -16.56 -21.01
N LEU A 25 -65.23 -16.20 -22.26
CA LEU A 25 -65.63 -14.92 -22.85
C LEU A 25 -66.56 -15.14 -24.05
N HIS A 26 -67.40 -14.18 -24.38
CA HIS A 26 -68.20 -14.19 -25.60
C HIS A 26 -67.35 -13.90 -26.83
N CYS A 27 -67.53 -14.68 -27.89
CA CYS A 27 -66.93 -14.42 -29.20
C CYS A 27 -67.34 -13.02 -29.70
N THR A 28 -66.36 -12.18 -30.04
CA THR A 28 -66.63 -10.79 -30.49
C THR A 28 -66.78 -10.65 -32.00
N THR A 29 -66.54 -11.73 -32.75
CA THR A 29 -66.74 -11.75 -34.20
C THR A 29 -68.23 -11.67 -34.53
N GLU A 30 -68.61 -10.78 -35.44
CA GLU A 30 -70.00 -10.60 -35.83
C GLU A 30 -70.64 -11.92 -36.32
N GLY A 31 -71.82 -12.26 -35.80
CA GLY A 31 -72.53 -13.51 -36.10
C GLY A 31 -72.04 -14.76 -35.34
N CYS A 32 -71.00 -14.64 -34.51
CA CYS A 32 -70.46 -15.74 -33.70
C CYS A 32 -71.10 -15.76 -32.31
N ASN A 33 -71.87 -16.81 -31.99
CA ASN A 33 -72.46 -17.01 -30.66
C ASN A 33 -71.63 -17.96 -29.76
N GLY A 34 -70.39 -18.24 -30.15
CA GLY A 34 -69.51 -19.18 -29.44
C GLY A 34 -68.87 -18.58 -28.18
N GLU A 35 -68.24 -19.46 -27.39
CA GLU A 35 -67.39 -19.07 -26.27
C GLU A 35 -65.92 -19.06 -26.68
N MET A 36 -65.16 -18.08 -26.20
CA MET A 36 -63.71 -18.05 -26.27
C MET A 36 -63.13 -18.63 -24.99
N ILE A 37 -62.19 -19.54 -25.18
CA ILE A 37 -61.38 -20.15 -24.12
C ILE A 37 -59.95 -19.66 -24.34
N ARG A 38 -59.25 -19.33 -23.25
CA ARG A 38 -57.83 -18.95 -23.35
C ARG A 38 -57.00 -20.12 -23.88
N GLU A 39 -55.86 -19.79 -24.48
CA GLU A 39 -54.80 -20.77 -24.72
C GLU A 39 -54.28 -21.35 -23.39
N PRO A 40 -53.92 -22.66 -23.33
CA PRO A 40 -53.52 -23.34 -22.09
C PRO A 40 -52.07 -23.04 -21.67
N TYR A 41 -51.33 -22.36 -22.54
CA TYR A 41 -49.89 -22.14 -22.38
C TYR A 41 -49.58 -21.07 -21.32
N VAL A 42 -48.40 -21.20 -20.74
CA VAL A 42 -47.76 -20.16 -19.91
C VAL A 42 -46.64 -19.51 -20.71
N MET A 43 -46.25 -18.30 -20.31
CA MET A 43 -45.09 -17.64 -20.90
C MET A 43 -43.78 -18.25 -20.38
N ASP A 44 -42.71 -18.05 -21.16
CA ASP A 44 -41.35 -18.36 -20.73
C ASP A 44 -40.91 -17.38 -19.63
N CYS A 45 -40.16 -17.85 -18.62
CA CYS A 45 -39.71 -17.01 -17.52
C CYS A 45 -38.72 -15.92 -17.98
N TRP A 46 -38.08 -16.09 -19.14
CA TRP A 46 -37.29 -15.03 -19.76
C TRP A 46 -38.14 -13.86 -20.25
N PHE A 47 -39.39 -14.10 -20.66
CA PHE A 47 -40.33 -13.02 -20.97
C PHE A 47 -40.70 -12.24 -19.70
N ASP A 48 -40.98 -12.94 -18.61
CA ASP A 48 -41.30 -12.32 -17.31
C ASP A 48 -40.14 -11.42 -16.84
N SER A 49 -38.91 -11.94 -16.81
CA SER A 49 -37.73 -11.16 -16.43
C SER A 49 -37.40 -10.05 -17.44
N GLY A 50 -37.67 -10.25 -18.73
CA GLY A 50 -37.54 -9.21 -19.76
C GLY A 50 -38.51 -8.04 -19.58
N CYS A 51 -39.62 -8.26 -18.87
CA CYS A 51 -40.61 -7.22 -18.54
C CYS A 51 -40.29 -6.47 -17.23
N ALA A 52 -39.24 -6.83 -16.49
CA ALA A 52 -38.98 -6.36 -15.14
C ALA A 52 -38.89 -4.81 -15.03
N THR A 53 -38.39 -4.11 -16.05
CA THR A 53 -38.21 -2.65 -16.02
C THR A 53 -39.51 -1.87 -15.93
N PHE A 54 -40.62 -2.39 -16.46
CA PHE A 54 -41.93 -1.73 -16.42
C PHE A 54 -42.94 -2.48 -15.56
N ALA A 55 -42.86 -3.82 -15.48
CA ALA A 55 -43.77 -4.63 -14.69
C ALA A 55 -43.69 -4.33 -13.19
N GLN A 56 -42.50 -4.00 -12.67
CA GLN A 56 -42.31 -3.62 -11.25
C GLN A 56 -43.11 -2.38 -10.84
N TRP A 57 -43.49 -1.54 -11.81
CA TRP A 57 -44.23 -0.30 -11.60
C TRP A 57 -45.74 -0.46 -11.83
N HIS A 58 -46.20 -1.68 -12.17
CA HIS A 58 -47.57 -1.93 -12.60
C HIS A 58 -47.94 -1.09 -13.87
N TYR A 59 -46.95 -0.78 -14.69
CA TYR A 59 -47.12 -0.11 -15.98
C TYR A 59 -47.87 -1.04 -16.95
N PRO A 60 -48.79 -0.53 -17.80
CA PRO A 60 -49.12 0.88 -18.02
C PRO A 60 -50.23 1.44 -17.13
N PHE A 61 -50.71 0.67 -16.14
CA PHE A 61 -51.89 1.04 -15.37
C PHE A 61 -51.59 2.11 -14.31
N GLU A 62 -50.41 2.04 -13.70
CA GLU A 62 -50.01 2.91 -12.58
C GLU A 62 -48.53 3.35 -12.69
N ASN A 63 -48.13 4.30 -11.84
CA ASN A 63 -46.74 4.75 -11.62
C ASN A 63 -45.96 5.16 -12.89
N ARG A 64 -46.64 5.73 -13.89
CA ARG A 64 -46.00 6.20 -15.13
C ARG A 64 -44.81 7.13 -14.86
N ASP A 65 -44.94 8.10 -13.96
CA ASP A 65 -43.85 9.05 -13.67
C ASP A 65 -42.60 8.36 -13.09
N LYS A 66 -42.76 7.28 -12.32
CA LYS A 66 -41.63 6.49 -11.79
C LYS A 66 -40.95 5.70 -12.90
N PHE A 67 -41.72 5.11 -13.80
CA PHE A 67 -41.18 4.43 -14.96
C PHE A 67 -40.43 5.40 -15.88
N ASP A 68 -41.05 6.52 -16.24
CA ASP A 68 -40.48 7.55 -17.11
C ASP A 68 -39.17 8.13 -16.53
N GLY A 69 -39.05 8.20 -15.19
CA GLY A 69 -37.83 8.65 -14.50
C GLY A 69 -36.74 7.57 -14.31
N ALA A 70 -37.08 6.28 -14.42
CA ALA A 70 -36.17 5.16 -14.17
C ALA A 70 -35.76 4.37 -15.44
N PHE A 71 -36.46 4.60 -16.56
CA PHE A 71 -36.22 3.92 -17.83
C PHE A 71 -35.70 4.90 -18.89
N PRO A 72 -34.65 4.56 -19.66
CA PRO A 72 -33.82 3.35 -19.55
C PRO A 72 -32.90 3.35 -18.32
N VAL A 73 -32.58 2.16 -17.79
CA VAL A 73 -31.74 2.00 -16.59
C VAL A 73 -30.29 2.44 -16.88
N ASP A 74 -29.64 3.16 -15.96
CA ASP A 74 -28.29 3.67 -16.20
C ASP A 74 -27.20 2.60 -16.28
N TYR A 75 -27.33 1.53 -15.48
CA TYR A 75 -26.33 0.49 -15.33
C TYR A 75 -26.98 -0.86 -14.96
N ILE A 76 -26.48 -1.94 -15.56
CA ILE A 76 -26.82 -3.32 -15.21
C ILE A 76 -25.53 -4.15 -15.13
N CYS A 77 -25.48 -5.10 -14.19
CA CYS A 77 -24.31 -5.92 -13.93
C CYS A 77 -24.72 -7.35 -13.59
N GLU A 78 -24.35 -8.31 -14.43
CA GLU A 78 -24.61 -9.73 -14.20
C GLU A 78 -23.52 -10.59 -14.84
N ALA A 79 -23.53 -11.89 -14.53
CA ALA A 79 -22.57 -12.84 -15.10
C ALA A 79 -22.74 -13.04 -16.63
N VAL A 80 -21.66 -13.48 -17.28
CA VAL A 80 -21.56 -13.65 -18.75
C VAL A 80 -22.63 -14.53 -19.40
N ASP A 81 -23.20 -15.47 -18.66
CA ASP A 81 -24.33 -16.29 -19.10
C ASP A 81 -25.60 -15.47 -19.39
N GLN A 82 -25.74 -14.29 -18.79
CA GLN A 82 -26.90 -13.41 -19.01
C GLN A 82 -26.90 -12.72 -20.38
N THR A 83 -25.81 -12.79 -21.14
CA THR A 83 -25.77 -12.34 -22.55
C THR A 83 -26.79 -13.04 -23.45
N ARG A 84 -27.19 -14.28 -23.10
CA ARG A 84 -28.27 -15.03 -23.76
C ARG A 84 -29.51 -15.21 -22.89
N GLY A 85 -29.48 -14.70 -21.66
CA GLY A 85 -30.57 -14.71 -20.71
C GLY A 85 -31.15 -13.31 -20.56
N TRP A 86 -30.97 -12.72 -19.38
CA TRP A 86 -31.68 -11.50 -18.99
C TRP A 86 -31.28 -10.27 -19.82
N PHE A 87 -30.00 -10.11 -20.18
CA PHE A 87 -29.58 -8.97 -21.01
C PHE A 87 -30.26 -8.99 -22.38
N TYR A 88 -30.42 -10.18 -22.95
CA TYR A 88 -31.11 -10.36 -24.22
C TYR A 88 -32.61 -10.12 -24.08
N SER A 89 -33.26 -10.72 -23.08
CA SER A 89 -34.72 -10.60 -22.93
C SER A 89 -35.15 -9.16 -22.61
N LEU A 90 -34.41 -8.45 -21.73
CA LEU A 90 -34.61 -7.03 -21.46
C LEU A 90 -34.54 -6.19 -22.74
N LEU A 91 -33.49 -6.38 -23.54
CA LEU A 91 -33.29 -5.62 -24.77
C LEU A 91 -34.36 -5.94 -25.81
N ALA A 92 -34.70 -7.23 -25.99
CA ALA A 92 -35.68 -7.68 -26.96
C ALA A 92 -37.09 -7.16 -26.64
N VAL A 93 -37.52 -7.28 -25.37
CA VAL A 93 -38.82 -6.77 -24.92
C VAL A 93 -38.86 -5.25 -25.03
N SER A 94 -37.82 -4.55 -24.55
CA SER A 94 -37.73 -3.10 -24.61
C SER A 94 -37.82 -2.56 -26.04
N THR A 95 -37.09 -3.17 -26.97
CA THR A 95 -37.12 -2.79 -28.39
C THR A 95 -38.50 -3.04 -28.99
N THR A 96 -39.13 -4.18 -28.66
CA THR A 96 -40.43 -4.55 -29.24
C THR A 96 -41.58 -3.68 -28.71
N VAL A 97 -41.56 -3.35 -27.41
CA VAL A 97 -42.67 -2.65 -26.74
C VAL A 97 -42.50 -1.13 -26.78
N PHE A 98 -41.26 -0.62 -26.68
CA PHE A 98 -40.98 0.80 -26.51
C PHE A 98 -40.11 1.40 -27.61
N ASP A 99 -39.61 0.60 -28.57
CA ASP A 99 -38.64 1.05 -29.59
C ASP A 99 -37.43 1.79 -28.97
N SER A 100 -36.94 1.26 -27.83
CA SER A 100 -35.88 1.88 -27.03
C SER A 100 -34.90 0.84 -26.48
N ILE A 101 -33.67 1.30 -26.20
CA ILE A 101 -32.73 0.56 -25.35
C ILE A 101 -33.31 0.36 -23.95
N CYS A 102 -32.89 -0.72 -23.27
CA CYS A 102 -33.32 -1.02 -21.90
C CYS A 102 -32.35 -0.50 -20.83
N TYR A 103 -31.06 -0.43 -21.15
CA TYR A 103 -30.00 0.01 -20.24
C TYR A 103 -28.92 0.80 -21.01
N LYS A 104 -28.34 1.81 -20.37
CA LYS A 104 -27.30 2.68 -20.97
C LYS A 104 -25.91 2.06 -20.88
N ARG A 105 -25.62 1.34 -19.80
CA ARG A 105 -24.33 0.67 -19.55
C ARG A 105 -24.56 -0.75 -19.05
N CYS A 106 -23.77 -1.71 -19.55
CA CYS A 106 -23.89 -3.12 -19.21
C CYS A 106 -22.50 -3.69 -18.89
N LEU A 107 -22.30 -4.14 -17.65
CA LEU A 107 -21.10 -4.88 -17.26
C LEU A 107 -21.41 -6.38 -17.19
N SER A 108 -20.66 -7.15 -17.96
CA SER A 108 -20.76 -8.61 -17.96
C SER A 108 -19.61 -9.21 -17.16
N LEU A 109 -19.94 -9.83 -16.03
CA LEU A 109 -18.96 -10.40 -15.11
C LEU A 109 -18.46 -11.77 -15.54
N GLY A 110 -17.19 -12.05 -15.26
CA GLY A 110 -16.62 -13.39 -15.34
C GLY A 110 -17.21 -14.32 -14.27
N HIS A 111 -17.03 -15.63 -14.45
CA HIS A 111 -17.45 -16.60 -13.45
C HIS A 111 -16.44 -16.70 -12.30
N ILE A 112 -16.95 -17.00 -11.10
CA ILE A 112 -16.12 -17.40 -9.96
C ILE A 112 -15.79 -18.88 -10.09
N LEU A 113 -14.50 -19.20 -10.03
CA LEU A 113 -13.93 -20.54 -10.09
C LEU A 113 -13.30 -20.90 -8.75
N ASP A 114 -13.01 -22.17 -8.51
CA ASP A 114 -12.17 -22.54 -7.37
C ASP A 114 -10.73 -22.03 -7.56
N LYS A 115 -9.91 -22.14 -6.51
CA LYS A 115 -8.50 -21.71 -6.53
C LYS A 115 -7.65 -22.33 -7.65
N GLU A 116 -8.06 -23.48 -8.21
CA GLU A 116 -7.37 -24.19 -9.30
C GLU A 116 -7.95 -23.82 -10.68
N GLY A 117 -8.91 -22.90 -10.75
CA GLY A 117 -9.57 -22.48 -11.99
C GLY A 117 -10.63 -23.47 -12.50
N LYS A 118 -11.13 -24.37 -11.66
CA LYS A 118 -12.21 -25.30 -12.04
C LYS A 118 -13.56 -24.72 -11.62
N LYS A 119 -14.57 -24.97 -12.46
CA LYS A 119 -15.96 -24.65 -12.12
C LYS A 119 -16.37 -25.34 -10.82
N MET A 120 -16.90 -24.56 -9.88
CA MET A 120 -17.42 -25.05 -8.61
C MET A 120 -18.70 -25.89 -8.82
N SER A 121 -18.78 -27.06 -8.20
CA SER A 121 -19.99 -27.88 -8.19
C SER A 121 -20.07 -28.77 -6.94
N LYS A 122 -21.28 -28.98 -6.42
CA LYS A 122 -21.51 -29.85 -5.26
C LYS A 122 -20.94 -31.26 -5.48
N SER A 123 -21.04 -31.78 -6.70
CA SER A 123 -20.48 -33.09 -7.08
C SER A 123 -18.96 -33.19 -7.02
N LYS A 124 -18.23 -32.07 -7.17
CA LYS A 124 -16.77 -32.00 -7.09
C LYS A 124 -16.26 -31.67 -5.69
N GLY A 125 -17.16 -31.32 -4.76
CA GLY A 125 -16.80 -30.96 -3.38
C GLY A 125 -15.98 -29.68 -3.25
N ASN A 126 -15.88 -28.87 -4.30
CA ASN A 126 -15.06 -27.64 -4.37
C ASN A 126 -15.91 -26.36 -4.26
N VAL A 127 -17.13 -26.45 -3.73
CA VAL A 127 -17.99 -25.28 -3.49
C VAL A 127 -17.50 -24.57 -2.25
N VAL A 128 -17.33 -23.25 -2.34
CA VAL A 128 -17.08 -22.39 -1.20
C VAL A 128 -18.41 -21.84 -0.68
N ASP A 129 -18.68 -22.01 0.62
CA ASP A 129 -19.80 -21.34 1.27
C ASP A 129 -19.39 -19.89 1.62
N PRO A 130 -20.07 -18.87 1.08
CA PRO A 130 -19.75 -17.49 1.41
C PRO A 130 -19.88 -17.17 2.91
N TRP A 131 -20.74 -17.88 3.65
CA TRP A 131 -20.92 -17.67 5.10
C TRP A 131 -19.71 -18.06 5.93
N ASP A 132 -18.90 -19.03 5.48
CA ASP A 132 -17.65 -19.37 6.15
C ASP A 132 -16.70 -18.18 6.20
N HIS A 133 -16.78 -17.32 5.18
CA HIS A 133 -15.96 -16.13 5.07
C HIS A 133 -16.60 -14.90 5.72
N PHE A 134 -17.91 -14.72 5.56
CA PHE A 134 -18.61 -13.61 6.23
C PHE A 134 -18.44 -13.67 7.76
N ASN A 135 -18.48 -14.86 8.33
CA ASN A 135 -18.36 -15.06 9.77
C ASN A 135 -16.91 -14.98 10.29
N LYS A 136 -15.90 -15.11 9.43
CA LYS A 136 -14.47 -15.11 9.82
C LYS A 136 -13.79 -13.80 9.49
N GLU A 137 -13.84 -13.39 8.22
CA GLU A 137 -13.13 -12.22 7.71
C GLU A 137 -14.04 -10.98 7.55
N GLY A 138 -15.37 -11.17 7.61
CA GLY A 138 -16.34 -10.08 7.47
C GLY A 138 -16.72 -9.76 6.03
N ALA A 139 -17.85 -9.07 5.85
CA ALA A 139 -18.38 -8.73 4.52
C ALA A 139 -17.47 -7.80 3.72
N ASP A 140 -16.84 -6.84 4.38
CA ASP A 140 -15.98 -5.87 3.70
C ASP A 140 -14.75 -6.52 3.07
N SER A 141 -14.11 -7.47 3.75
CA SER A 141 -12.93 -8.18 3.26
C SER A 141 -13.22 -8.96 1.98
N ILE A 142 -14.40 -9.59 1.92
CA ILE A 142 -14.84 -10.35 0.74
C ILE A 142 -15.16 -9.39 -0.40
N ARG A 143 -15.91 -8.31 -0.15
CA ARG A 143 -16.23 -7.32 -1.18
C ARG A 143 -14.97 -6.68 -1.76
N TRP A 144 -14.00 -6.36 -0.90
CA TRP A 144 -12.70 -5.86 -1.30
C TRP A 144 -11.98 -6.87 -2.18
N TYR A 145 -11.78 -8.10 -1.71
CA TYR A 145 -11.11 -9.16 -2.45
C TYR A 145 -11.75 -9.42 -3.83
N MET A 146 -13.09 -9.53 -3.89
CA MET A 146 -13.81 -9.75 -5.14
C MET A 146 -13.66 -8.60 -6.13
N THR A 147 -13.43 -7.38 -5.65
CA THR A 147 -13.27 -6.17 -6.47
C THR A 147 -11.81 -5.99 -6.91
N THR A 148 -10.84 -6.34 -6.06
CA THR A 148 -9.41 -6.04 -6.26
C THR A 148 -8.62 -7.16 -6.92
N GLN A 149 -9.07 -8.41 -6.82
CA GLN A 149 -8.30 -9.57 -7.26
C GLN A 149 -8.15 -9.67 -8.78
N SER A 150 -9.19 -9.37 -9.55
CA SER A 150 -9.16 -9.47 -11.01
C SER A 150 -10.10 -8.47 -11.67
N ALA A 151 -9.87 -8.20 -12.95
CA ALA A 151 -10.80 -7.40 -13.74
C ALA A 151 -12.21 -8.04 -13.74
N PRO A 152 -13.30 -7.25 -13.66
CA PRO A 152 -14.65 -7.78 -13.48
C PRO A 152 -15.11 -8.76 -14.58
N TRP A 153 -14.67 -8.55 -15.82
CA TRP A 153 -15.03 -9.38 -16.98
C TRP A 153 -14.19 -10.67 -17.10
N SER A 154 -13.16 -10.83 -16.26
CA SER A 154 -12.31 -12.02 -16.26
C SER A 154 -12.80 -13.03 -15.22
N PRO A 155 -12.70 -14.36 -15.48
CA PRO A 155 -12.97 -15.34 -14.46
C PRO A 155 -12.04 -15.15 -13.25
N THR A 156 -12.60 -15.22 -12.05
CA THR A 156 -11.88 -15.05 -10.79
C THR A 156 -11.68 -16.41 -10.13
N ASN A 157 -10.42 -16.79 -9.89
CA ASN A 157 -10.11 -17.95 -9.06
C ASN A 157 -10.22 -17.53 -7.60
N PHE A 158 -11.25 -18.01 -6.90
CA PHE A 158 -11.47 -17.66 -5.51
C PHE A 158 -10.51 -18.45 -4.60
N ASP A 159 -9.63 -17.73 -3.91
CA ASP A 159 -8.75 -18.28 -2.87
C ASP A 159 -9.17 -17.77 -1.48
N PRO A 160 -9.67 -18.66 -0.59
CA PRO A 160 -9.90 -18.37 0.82
C PRO A 160 -8.75 -17.65 1.53
N ASN A 161 -7.50 -17.96 1.19
CA ASN A 161 -6.34 -17.31 1.80
C ASN A 161 -6.17 -15.87 1.29
N GLY A 162 -6.51 -15.60 0.03
CA GLY A 162 -6.48 -14.25 -0.54
C GLY A 162 -7.41 -13.28 0.19
N VAL A 163 -8.57 -13.76 0.66
CA VAL A 163 -9.49 -12.97 1.52
C VAL A 163 -8.83 -12.60 2.84
N ARG A 164 -8.13 -13.55 3.49
CA ARG A 164 -7.42 -13.30 4.76
C ARG A 164 -6.25 -12.35 4.60
N GLU A 165 -5.51 -12.49 3.51
CA GLU A 165 -4.44 -11.56 3.18
C GLU A 165 -4.96 -10.15 2.97
N SER A 166 -6.08 -10.00 2.23
CA SER A 166 -6.73 -8.72 2.01
C SER A 166 -7.22 -8.09 3.32
N TYR A 167 -7.82 -8.90 4.20
CA TYR A 167 -8.19 -8.48 5.56
C TYR A 167 -6.97 -7.96 6.34
N ALA A 168 -5.89 -8.72 6.39
CA ALA A 168 -4.70 -8.35 7.15
C ALA A 168 -3.98 -7.12 6.57
N LYS A 169 -3.84 -7.04 5.24
CA LYS A 169 -3.11 -5.96 4.56
C LYS A 169 -3.90 -4.65 4.59
N MET A 170 -5.18 -4.67 4.20
CA MET A 170 -5.97 -3.45 4.10
C MET A 170 -6.62 -3.08 5.44
N PHE A 171 -7.47 -3.97 5.97
CA PHE A 171 -8.39 -3.62 7.05
C PHE A 171 -7.70 -3.52 8.40
N LEU A 172 -6.86 -4.49 8.77
CA LEU A 172 -6.14 -4.45 10.04
C LEU A 172 -5.16 -3.27 10.05
N THR A 173 -4.48 -2.99 8.95
CA THR A 173 -3.58 -1.84 8.82
C THR A 173 -4.34 -0.52 8.97
N LEU A 174 -5.42 -0.32 8.22
CA LEU A 174 -6.24 0.89 8.33
C LEU A 174 -6.78 1.08 9.75
N TRP A 175 -7.27 0.01 10.37
CA TRP A 175 -7.77 0.05 11.74
C TRP A 175 -6.69 0.43 12.74
N ASN A 176 -5.47 -0.09 12.58
CA ASN A 176 -4.34 0.27 13.44
C ASN A 176 -3.91 1.72 13.27
N VAL A 177 -3.94 2.26 12.04
CA VAL A 177 -3.67 3.69 11.79
C VAL A 177 -4.75 4.56 12.42
N TYR A 178 -6.02 4.19 12.25
CA TYR A 178 -7.15 4.85 12.90
C TYR A 178 -7.02 4.86 14.42
N ARG A 179 -6.72 3.70 15.03
CA ARG A 179 -6.52 3.60 16.48
C ARG A 179 -5.36 4.44 16.96
N PHE A 180 -4.24 4.38 16.26
CA PHE A 180 -3.10 5.25 16.53
C PHE A 180 -3.52 6.73 16.54
N HIS A 181 -4.27 7.20 15.55
CA HIS A 181 -4.74 8.60 15.53
C HIS A 181 -5.68 8.93 16.71
N VAL A 182 -6.74 8.14 16.91
CA VAL A 182 -7.77 8.44 17.92
C VAL A 182 -7.23 8.36 19.35
N ASP A 183 -6.36 7.40 19.64
CA ASP A 183 -5.83 7.24 20.99
C ASP A 183 -4.99 8.46 21.41
N TYR A 184 -4.13 9.00 20.53
CA TYR A 184 -3.40 10.24 20.81
C TYR A 184 -4.29 11.49 20.76
N ALA A 185 -5.20 11.57 19.78
CA ALA A 185 -6.15 12.68 19.68
C ALA A 185 -6.99 12.83 20.96
N ALA A 186 -7.43 11.71 21.55
CA ALA A 186 -8.19 11.72 22.80
C ALA A 186 -7.34 12.16 24.01
N LEU A 187 -6.07 11.77 24.08
CA LEU A 187 -5.14 12.19 25.14
C LEU A 187 -4.88 13.70 25.09
N ASP A 188 -4.78 14.26 23.89
CA ASP A 188 -4.47 15.67 23.68
C ASP A 188 -5.72 16.57 23.63
N GLY A 189 -6.92 15.99 23.66
CA GLY A 189 -8.17 16.74 23.52
C GLY A 189 -8.32 17.39 22.13
N PHE A 190 -7.78 16.75 21.09
CA PHE A 190 -7.81 17.24 19.72
C PHE A 190 -9.26 17.41 19.22
N ASP A 191 -9.55 18.59 18.68
CA ASP A 191 -10.80 18.92 18.01
C ASP A 191 -10.48 19.38 16.58
N PRO A 192 -10.91 18.64 15.53
CA PRO A 192 -10.64 19.02 14.15
C PRO A 192 -11.37 20.30 13.71
N ASP A 193 -12.45 20.69 14.41
CA ASP A 193 -13.26 21.86 14.09
C ASP A 193 -12.81 23.12 14.86
N ASP A 194 -11.81 23.01 15.73
CA ASP A 194 -11.26 24.14 16.47
C ASP A 194 -10.33 24.98 15.59
N GLY A 195 -10.83 26.14 15.15
CA GLY A 195 -10.09 27.08 14.33
C GLY A 195 -8.84 27.68 15.00
N ASP A 196 -8.75 27.69 16.33
CA ASP A 196 -7.58 28.21 17.05
C ASP A 196 -6.40 27.22 17.02
N THR A 197 -6.68 25.94 16.79
CA THR A 197 -5.67 24.87 16.72
C THR A 197 -5.43 24.34 15.30
N PHE A 198 -6.17 24.86 14.31
CA PHE A 198 -5.99 24.53 12.91
C PHE A 198 -4.61 24.96 12.38
N VAL A 199 -3.94 24.04 11.67
CA VAL A 199 -2.65 24.30 11.02
C VAL A 199 -2.82 24.22 9.50
N PRO A 200 -2.62 25.33 8.74
CA PRO A 200 -2.70 25.32 7.28
C PRO A 200 -1.69 24.36 6.66
N VAL A 201 -2.06 23.70 5.55
CA VAL A 201 -1.20 22.72 4.86
C VAL A 201 0.20 23.28 4.55
N SER A 202 0.30 24.54 4.15
CA SER A 202 1.57 25.22 3.84
C SER A 202 2.52 25.36 5.03
N GLU A 203 2.00 25.30 6.27
CA GLU A 203 2.77 25.43 7.51
C GLU A 203 3.09 24.07 8.15
N ARG A 204 2.61 22.97 7.55
CA ARG A 204 2.90 21.61 8.03
C ARG A 204 4.26 21.13 7.57
N SER A 205 4.76 20.08 8.24
CA SER A 205 6.06 19.51 7.91
C SER A 205 6.11 19.02 6.45
N PRO A 206 7.30 18.93 5.82
CA PRO A 206 7.44 18.34 4.48
C PRO A 206 6.80 16.94 4.37
N LEU A 207 6.86 16.14 5.44
CA LEU A 207 6.28 14.81 5.49
C LEU A 207 4.73 14.85 5.48
N ASP A 208 4.13 15.81 6.17
CA ASP A 208 2.66 16.02 6.19
C ASP A 208 2.16 16.51 4.83
N ARG A 209 2.85 17.51 4.26
CA ARG A 209 2.53 18.03 2.92
C ARG A 209 2.63 16.94 1.87
N TRP A 210 3.63 16.06 1.99
CA TRP A 210 3.82 14.94 1.08
C TRP A 210 2.66 13.94 1.16
N ILE A 211 2.26 13.48 2.35
CA ILE A 211 1.20 12.46 2.44
C ILE A 211 -0.16 13.02 1.98
N LEU A 212 -0.41 14.33 2.20
CA LEU A 212 -1.60 15.01 1.71
C LEU A 212 -1.58 15.13 0.18
N SER A 213 -0.45 15.52 -0.41
CA SER A 213 -0.30 15.50 -1.87
C SER A 213 -0.55 14.09 -2.42
N ARG A 214 0.12 13.08 -1.84
CA ARG A 214 0.03 11.70 -2.33
C ARG A 214 -1.37 11.12 -2.20
N VAL A 215 -2.11 11.41 -1.12
CA VAL A 215 -3.52 10.96 -1.02
C VAL A 215 -4.40 11.64 -2.07
N ALA A 216 -4.15 12.91 -2.39
CA ALA A 216 -4.90 13.60 -3.45
C ALA A 216 -4.60 13.02 -4.83
N SER A 217 -3.33 12.82 -5.19
CA SER A 217 -2.92 12.19 -6.46
C SER A 217 -3.52 10.79 -6.59
N MET A 218 -3.37 9.94 -5.57
CA MET A 218 -3.97 8.60 -5.54
C MET A 218 -5.50 8.63 -5.63
N SER A 219 -6.16 9.63 -5.03
CA SER A 219 -7.62 9.78 -5.12
C SER A 219 -8.09 10.07 -6.54
N GLU A 220 -7.34 10.87 -7.29
CA GLU A 220 -7.62 11.17 -8.71
C GLU A 220 -7.38 9.92 -9.57
N GLU A 221 -6.26 9.21 -9.38
CA GLU A 221 -5.96 7.94 -10.05
C GLU A 221 -7.04 6.87 -9.76
N TYR A 222 -7.46 6.74 -8.50
CA TYR A 222 -8.55 5.86 -8.08
C TYR A 222 -9.86 6.19 -8.79
N HIS A 223 -10.21 7.48 -8.87
CA HIS A 223 -11.42 7.93 -9.56
C HIS A 223 -11.39 7.60 -11.04
N ASP A 224 -10.27 7.85 -11.71
CA ASP A 224 -10.08 7.53 -13.13
C ASP A 224 -10.22 6.02 -13.38
N HIS A 225 -9.68 5.19 -12.49
CA HIS A 225 -9.87 3.74 -12.53
C HIS A 225 -11.35 3.34 -12.39
N PHE A 226 -12.11 4.01 -11.53
CA PHE A 226 -13.55 3.75 -11.37
C PHE A 226 -14.37 4.20 -12.58
N VAL A 227 -14.03 5.35 -13.18
CA VAL A 227 -14.65 5.83 -14.43
C VAL A 227 -14.38 4.84 -15.57
N ALA A 228 -13.17 4.29 -15.64
CA ALA A 228 -12.75 3.31 -16.65
C ALA A 228 -13.18 1.85 -16.36
N TRP A 229 -13.85 1.60 -15.23
CA TRP A 229 -14.25 0.27 -14.74
C TRP A 229 -13.08 -0.67 -14.40
N ASP A 230 -11.90 -0.10 -14.21
CA ASP A 230 -10.70 -0.75 -13.71
C ASP A 230 -10.67 -0.80 -12.17
N PHE A 231 -11.81 -1.16 -11.54
CA PHE A 231 -11.97 -1.16 -10.07
C PHE A 231 -10.86 -1.93 -9.34
N HIS A 232 -10.40 -3.01 -9.95
CA HIS A 232 -9.32 -3.85 -9.45
C HIS A 232 -7.96 -3.15 -9.38
N LYS A 233 -7.69 -2.17 -10.25
CA LYS A 233 -6.48 -1.34 -10.18
C LYS A 233 -6.64 -0.28 -9.11
N GLY A 234 -7.74 0.47 -9.12
CA GLY A 234 -8.02 1.50 -8.12
C GLY A 234 -7.98 0.96 -6.69
N GLY A 235 -8.63 -0.17 -6.43
CA GLY A 235 -8.58 -0.79 -5.09
C GLY A 235 -7.17 -1.25 -4.68
N ARG A 236 -6.37 -1.80 -5.59
CA ARG A 236 -4.97 -2.17 -5.29
C ARG A 236 -4.10 -0.94 -5.02
N GLU A 237 -4.36 0.16 -5.70
CA GLU A 237 -3.65 1.42 -5.47
C GLU A 237 -3.98 2.01 -4.10
N LEU A 238 -5.27 2.05 -3.72
CA LEU A 238 -5.69 2.49 -2.39
C LEU A 238 -5.09 1.60 -1.29
N GLU A 239 -5.07 0.28 -1.50
CA GLU A 239 -4.40 -0.65 -0.57
C GLU A 239 -2.91 -0.37 -0.45
N SER A 240 -2.21 -0.16 -1.57
CA SER A 240 -0.80 0.20 -1.59
C SER A 240 -0.54 1.51 -0.83
N PHE A 241 -1.38 2.54 -1.03
CA PHE A 241 -1.27 3.80 -0.31
C PHE A 241 -1.41 3.60 1.20
N VAL A 242 -2.47 2.90 1.65
CA VAL A 242 -2.72 2.67 3.08
C VAL A 242 -1.56 1.90 3.73
N VAL A 243 -1.05 0.88 3.05
CA VAL A 243 0.01 0.02 3.58
C VAL A 243 1.38 0.70 3.50
N ASN A 244 1.79 1.15 2.32
CA ASN A 244 3.17 1.55 2.04
C ASN A 244 3.43 3.01 2.38
N ASP A 245 2.50 3.90 2.06
CA ASP A 245 2.70 5.35 2.18
C ASP A 245 2.22 5.84 3.54
N LEU A 246 0.99 5.48 3.93
CA LEU A 246 0.40 5.91 5.19
C LEU A 246 0.98 5.13 6.38
N SER A 247 0.86 3.80 6.40
CA SER A 247 1.26 3.02 7.58
C SER A 247 2.78 2.85 7.71
N ASN A 248 3.42 2.28 6.68
CA ASN A 248 4.84 1.90 6.74
C ASN A 248 5.80 3.09 6.65
N TRP A 249 5.37 4.21 6.09
CA TRP A 249 6.19 5.41 5.98
C TRP A 249 5.69 6.51 6.92
N TYR A 250 4.59 7.18 6.59
CA TYR A 250 4.14 8.36 7.32
C TYR A 250 3.92 8.09 8.82
N VAL A 251 3.05 7.14 9.19
CA VAL A 251 2.74 6.83 10.60
C VAL A 251 3.99 6.38 11.35
N ARG A 252 4.80 5.50 10.76
CA ARG A 252 6.04 5.01 11.38
C ARG A 252 6.99 6.16 11.72
N ARG A 253 7.15 7.13 10.81
CA ARG A 253 8.00 8.32 10.98
C ARG A 253 7.38 9.34 11.94
N SER A 254 6.06 9.38 12.05
CA SER A 254 5.34 10.34 12.90
C SER A 254 5.10 9.88 14.35
N ARG A 255 5.43 8.63 14.73
CA ARG A 255 5.22 8.12 16.10
C ARG A 255 5.80 9.00 17.20
N ARG A 256 7.02 9.49 17.02
CA ARG A 256 7.70 10.34 18.03
C ARG A 256 7.00 11.70 18.18
N ARG A 257 6.47 12.24 17.09
CA ARG A 257 5.79 13.56 17.05
C ARG A 257 4.53 13.60 17.93
N LEU A 258 3.86 12.45 18.09
CA LEU A 258 2.67 12.33 18.94
C LEU A 258 2.98 11.90 20.38
N TRP A 259 4.19 11.42 20.67
CA TRP A 259 4.58 10.99 22.02
C TRP A 259 5.03 12.13 22.93
N ASP A 260 5.46 13.25 22.37
CA ASP A 260 5.89 14.38 23.19
C ASP A 260 4.72 14.91 24.04
N GLU A 261 4.95 15.02 25.36
CA GLU A 261 3.96 15.51 26.33
C GLU A 261 3.68 17.01 26.16
N GLY A 262 4.56 17.74 25.47
CA GLY A 262 4.41 19.17 25.21
C GLY A 262 3.52 19.45 24.00
N GLU A 263 2.58 20.38 24.17
CA GLU A 263 1.78 20.91 23.07
C GLU A 263 2.70 21.62 22.05
N SER A 264 2.66 21.20 20.79
CA SER A 264 3.53 21.76 19.74
C SER A 264 2.77 21.92 18.42
N SER A 265 3.19 22.89 17.61
CA SER A 265 2.61 23.07 16.27
C SER A 265 2.83 21.86 15.36
N ASP A 266 3.92 21.12 15.59
CA ASP A 266 4.24 19.92 14.81
C ASP A 266 3.35 18.73 15.19
N LYS A 267 3.01 18.60 16.48
CA LYS A 267 2.08 17.59 16.96
C LYS A 267 0.68 17.81 16.38
N ARG A 268 0.18 19.06 16.43
CA ARG A 268 -1.11 19.45 15.84
C ARG A 268 -1.15 19.23 14.34
N SER A 269 -0.09 19.60 13.61
CA SER A 269 -0.04 19.38 12.16
C SER A 269 -0.11 17.90 11.79
N CYS A 270 0.53 17.02 12.57
CA CYS A 270 0.42 15.57 12.41
C CYS A 270 -1.01 15.06 12.66
N GLN A 271 -1.69 15.54 13.71
CA GLN A 271 -3.06 15.14 14.05
C GLN A 271 -4.06 15.55 12.96
N HIS A 272 -4.04 16.82 12.53
CA HIS A 272 -4.87 17.32 11.42
C HIS A 272 -4.63 16.52 10.14
N THR A 273 -3.37 16.24 9.82
CA THR A 273 -3.01 15.47 8.62
C THR A 273 -3.54 14.04 8.66
N LEU A 274 -3.39 13.34 9.78
CA LEU A 274 -3.95 11.99 9.93
C LEU A 274 -5.47 11.98 9.83
N HIS A 275 -6.12 12.96 10.46
CA HIS A 275 -7.56 13.12 10.42
C HIS A 275 -8.06 13.26 8.98
N GLU A 276 -7.50 14.21 8.22
CA GLU A 276 -7.86 14.44 6.81
C GLU A 276 -7.63 13.22 5.92
N VAL A 277 -6.45 12.58 6.01
CA VAL A 277 -6.11 11.41 5.21
C VAL A 277 -7.07 10.24 5.51
N LEU A 278 -7.38 10.00 6.78
CA LEU A 278 -8.33 8.93 7.17
C LEU A 278 -9.72 9.18 6.60
N LEU A 279 -10.21 10.42 6.62
CA LEU A 279 -11.52 10.76 6.04
C LEU A 279 -11.56 10.52 4.53
N ILE A 280 -10.51 10.91 3.80
CA ILE A 280 -10.42 10.69 2.35
C ILE A 280 -10.41 9.19 2.04
N VAL A 281 -9.57 8.41 2.74
CA VAL A 281 -9.52 6.94 2.58
C VAL A 281 -10.88 6.31 2.85
N CYS A 282 -11.59 6.74 3.90
CA CYS A 282 -12.92 6.22 4.21
C CYS A 282 -13.92 6.49 3.07
N ARG A 283 -13.94 7.71 2.53
CA ARG A 283 -14.85 8.09 1.43
C ARG A 283 -14.58 7.28 0.16
N LEU A 284 -13.31 7.07 -0.20
CA LEU A 284 -12.93 6.26 -1.36
C LEU A 284 -13.27 4.78 -1.18
N MET A 285 -13.12 4.26 0.03
CA MET A 285 -13.32 2.84 0.33
C MET A 285 -14.80 2.45 0.45
N ALA A 286 -15.66 3.37 0.89
CA ALA A 286 -17.06 3.11 1.22
C ALA A 286 -17.93 2.44 0.12
N PRO A 287 -17.77 2.77 -1.19
CA PRO A 287 -18.53 2.09 -2.25
C PRO A 287 -18.22 0.58 -2.36
N VAL A 288 -16.99 0.19 -2.04
CA VAL A 288 -16.54 -1.22 -2.11
C VAL A 288 -16.80 -1.94 -0.81
N SER A 289 -16.39 -1.34 0.32
CA SER A 289 -16.42 -1.95 1.65
C SER A 289 -17.13 -1.02 2.62
N PRO A 290 -18.45 -1.16 2.83
CA PRO A 290 -19.24 -0.12 3.48
C PRO A 290 -19.13 -0.05 5.01
N PHE A 291 -18.71 -1.10 5.73
CA PHE A 291 -18.90 -1.12 7.19
C PHE A 291 -17.76 -0.47 7.98
N ILE A 292 -16.52 -0.88 7.73
CA ILE A 292 -15.33 -0.38 8.42
C ILE A 292 -15.10 1.12 8.18
N PRO A 293 -15.09 1.66 6.94
CA PRO A 293 -14.95 3.09 6.75
C PRO A 293 -16.12 3.89 7.34
N ASP A 294 -17.35 3.35 7.39
CA ASP A 294 -18.46 4.03 8.07
C ASP A 294 -18.24 4.09 9.59
N SER A 295 -17.74 3.01 10.19
CA SER A 295 -17.39 3.00 11.62
C SER A 295 -16.29 4.02 11.95
N ILE A 296 -15.25 4.10 11.11
CA ILE A 296 -14.15 5.06 11.29
C ILE A 296 -14.68 6.49 11.10
N HIS A 297 -15.37 6.75 10.00
CA HIS A 297 -15.88 8.08 9.67
C HIS A 297 -16.87 8.60 10.72
N ARG A 298 -17.78 7.76 11.23
CA ARG A 298 -18.67 8.15 12.34
C ARG A 298 -17.92 8.48 13.61
N SER A 299 -16.84 7.76 13.90
CA SER A 299 -16.04 8.06 15.08
C SER A 299 -15.28 9.39 14.96
N LEU A 300 -14.89 9.77 13.75
CA LEU A 300 -14.13 10.99 13.49
C LEU A 300 -15.02 12.23 13.26
N MET A 301 -16.14 12.08 12.54
CA MET A 301 -17.01 13.18 12.10
C MET A 301 -18.42 13.16 12.71
N GLY A 302 -18.78 12.12 13.46
CA GLY A 302 -20.15 11.95 13.98
C GLY A 302 -21.21 11.58 12.93
N SER A 303 -20.85 11.48 11.64
CA SER A 303 -21.76 11.22 10.52
C SER A 303 -21.34 10.02 9.68
N SER A 304 -22.30 9.48 8.92
CA SER A 304 -22.05 8.32 8.06
C SER A 304 -21.21 8.71 6.84
N VAL A 305 -20.24 7.87 6.47
CA VAL A 305 -19.46 8.08 5.23
C VAL A 305 -20.33 7.97 3.98
N HIS A 306 -21.44 7.22 4.04
CA HIS A 306 -22.36 7.04 2.92
C HIS A 306 -23.18 8.28 2.57
N LEU A 307 -23.13 9.30 3.42
CA LEU A 307 -23.74 10.61 3.18
C LEU A 307 -22.67 11.66 2.84
N ALA A 308 -21.39 11.28 2.84
CA ALA A 308 -20.30 12.18 2.53
C ALA A 308 -20.14 12.33 1.01
N ASP A 309 -19.80 13.54 0.62
CA ASP A 309 -19.51 13.92 -0.75
C ASP A 309 -18.24 13.23 -1.29
N TRP A 310 -18.25 12.87 -2.58
CA TRP A 310 -17.11 12.24 -3.24
C TRP A 310 -15.92 13.21 -3.29
N PRO A 311 -14.73 12.83 -2.80
CA PRO A 311 -13.66 13.80 -2.53
C PRO A 311 -13.07 14.45 -3.79
N VAL A 312 -13.04 13.73 -4.92
CA VAL A 312 -12.51 14.22 -6.20
C VAL A 312 -13.42 15.28 -6.85
N GLY A 313 -14.68 15.40 -6.38
CA GLY A 313 -15.68 16.29 -6.95
C GLY A 313 -16.38 15.72 -8.18
N SER A 314 -17.36 16.48 -8.69
CA SER A 314 -18.15 16.18 -9.90
C SER A 314 -18.88 17.45 -10.37
N GLU A 315 -19.76 17.34 -11.37
CA GLU A 315 -20.68 18.42 -11.74
C GLU A 315 -21.67 18.81 -10.61
N LEU A 316 -21.86 17.94 -9.61
CA LEU A 316 -22.81 18.12 -8.51
C LEU A 316 -22.16 18.57 -7.20
N VAL A 317 -20.85 18.36 -7.06
CA VAL A 317 -20.13 18.44 -5.78
C VAL A 317 -18.73 19.01 -6.03
N GLU A 318 -18.31 19.98 -5.24
CA GLU A 318 -16.98 20.58 -5.36
C GLU A 318 -15.86 19.61 -4.93
N ARG A 319 -14.68 19.74 -5.55
CA ARG A 319 -13.49 18.96 -5.19
C ARG A 319 -13.01 19.37 -3.79
N SER A 320 -12.85 18.39 -2.89
CA SER A 320 -12.45 18.60 -1.48
C SER A 320 -11.10 17.98 -1.11
N LEU A 321 -10.31 17.55 -2.11
CA LEU A 321 -8.96 17.02 -1.91
C LEU A 321 -7.94 18.13 -1.59
N PRO A 322 -6.88 17.81 -0.81
CA PRO A 322 -5.77 18.73 -0.58
C PRO A 322 -5.01 19.07 -1.88
N PRO A 323 -4.13 20.09 -1.84
CA PRO A 323 -3.29 20.46 -2.97
C PRO A 323 -2.34 19.34 -3.38
N ILE A 324 -2.12 19.17 -4.68
CA ILE A 324 -1.13 18.25 -5.25
C ILE A 324 0.17 19.02 -5.53
N ASP A 325 1.28 18.50 -4.99
CA ASP A 325 2.65 18.94 -5.22
C ASP A 325 3.48 17.77 -5.80
N GLN A 326 3.51 17.68 -7.13
CA GLN A 326 4.24 16.64 -7.84
C GLN A 326 5.75 16.69 -7.62
N THR A 327 6.31 17.85 -7.29
CA THR A 327 7.73 17.99 -7.00
C THR A 327 8.04 17.30 -5.69
N LEU A 328 7.24 17.59 -4.64
CA LEU A 328 7.38 16.98 -3.33
C LEU A 328 7.19 15.46 -3.35
N GLU A 329 6.24 14.96 -4.16
CA GLU A 329 6.06 13.52 -4.38
C GLU A 329 7.32 12.86 -4.97
N ARG A 330 7.89 13.44 -6.03
CA ARG A 330 9.12 12.92 -6.66
C ARG A 330 10.33 12.98 -5.74
N GLU A 331 10.47 14.04 -4.97
CA GLU A 331 11.53 14.15 -3.96
C GLU A 331 11.42 13.04 -2.91
N MET A 332 10.21 12.74 -2.41
CA MET A 332 10.02 11.66 -1.45
C MET A 332 10.23 10.28 -2.07
N ASP A 333 9.86 10.06 -3.34
CA ASP A 333 10.16 8.82 -4.05
C ASP A 333 11.68 8.58 -4.15
N LEU A 334 12.45 9.63 -4.44
CA LEU A 334 13.92 9.58 -4.40
C LEU A 334 14.41 9.27 -2.98
N VAL A 335 13.90 9.94 -1.95
CA VAL A 335 14.27 9.69 -0.54
C VAL A 335 14.03 8.23 -0.16
N ARG A 336 12.88 7.65 -0.51
CA ARG A 336 12.56 6.24 -0.24
C ARG A 336 13.48 5.29 -1.00
N SER A 337 13.78 5.60 -2.26
CA SER A 337 14.70 4.83 -3.11
C SER A 337 16.14 4.85 -2.57
N LEU A 338 16.59 6.01 -2.07
CA LEU A 338 17.89 6.17 -1.41
C LEU A 338 17.91 5.42 -0.06
N ALA A 339 16.83 5.44 0.71
CA ALA A 339 16.73 4.69 1.96
C ALA A 339 16.85 3.18 1.74
N GLU A 340 16.17 2.63 0.73
CA GLU A 340 16.30 1.22 0.34
C GLU A 340 17.71 0.89 -0.15
N THR A 341 18.26 1.74 -1.02
CA THR A 341 19.60 1.56 -1.58
C THR A 341 20.68 1.62 -0.52
N GLY A 342 20.64 2.59 0.39
CA GLY A 342 21.62 2.68 1.46
C GLY A 342 21.51 1.53 2.47
N ARG A 343 20.31 1.00 2.73
CA ARG A 343 20.18 -0.24 3.51
C ARG A 343 20.87 -1.41 2.84
N ARG A 344 20.74 -1.55 1.52
CA ARG A 344 21.44 -2.58 0.73
C ARG A 344 22.97 -2.38 0.79
N VAL A 345 23.46 -1.16 0.53
CA VAL A 345 24.89 -0.79 0.60
C VAL A 345 25.48 -1.16 1.97
N ARG A 346 24.76 -0.86 3.06
CA ARG A 346 25.20 -1.21 4.42
C ARG A 346 25.34 -2.71 4.61
N VAL A 347 24.37 -3.50 4.12
CA VAL A 347 24.41 -4.97 4.23
C VAL A 347 25.58 -5.54 3.44
N GLU A 348 25.77 -5.09 2.19
CA GLU A 348 26.85 -5.54 1.32
C GLU A 348 28.24 -5.19 1.87
N ALA A 349 28.37 -4.01 2.48
CA ALA A 349 29.60 -3.56 3.12
C ALA A 349 29.76 -4.08 4.57
N GLY A 350 28.93 -5.03 5.01
CA GLY A 350 29.05 -5.67 6.33
C GLY A 350 28.71 -4.76 7.52
N ARG A 351 28.09 -3.60 7.30
CA ARG A 351 27.64 -2.68 8.37
C ARG A 351 26.35 -3.21 9.00
N ARG A 352 26.46 -3.71 10.23
CA ARG A 352 25.28 -4.16 10.99
C ARG A 352 24.24 -3.05 11.15
N GLN A 353 22.97 -3.45 11.25
CA GLN A 353 21.82 -2.55 11.20
C GLN A 353 21.85 -1.42 12.26
N ARG A 354 22.34 -1.70 13.48
CA ARG A 354 22.30 -0.74 14.60
C ARG A 354 23.57 0.08 14.77
N LEU A 355 24.66 -0.26 14.09
CA LEU A 355 25.91 0.51 14.12
C LEU A 355 25.80 1.71 13.18
N PRO A 356 25.65 2.95 13.68
CA PRO A 356 25.50 4.13 12.83
C PRO A 356 26.72 4.34 11.93
N CYS A 357 26.54 4.96 10.76
CA CYS A 357 27.64 5.60 10.04
C CYS A 357 27.78 7.04 10.54
N ARG A 358 29.01 7.58 10.58
CA ARG A 358 29.20 8.97 10.99
C ARG A 358 28.66 9.91 9.92
N ASN A 359 29.10 9.70 8.69
CA ASN A 359 28.77 10.57 7.57
C ASN A 359 28.13 9.78 6.43
N GLY A 360 27.28 10.46 5.68
CA GLY A 360 26.79 10.05 4.38
C GLY A 360 26.70 11.25 3.46
N TRP A 361 26.80 10.99 2.16
CA TRP A 361 26.71 12.01 1.12
C TRP A 361 25.77 11.58 0.02
N ILE A 362 24.95 12.52 -0.42
CA ILE A 362 24.13 12.41 -1.62
C ILE A 362 24.85 13.20 -2.70
N VAL A 363 25.22 12.55 -3.80
CA VAL A 363 25.98 13.15 -4.88
C VAL A 363 25.11 13.25 -6.12
N GLY A 364 24.92 14.47 -6.61
CA GLY A 364 24.03 14.76 -7.74
C GLY A 364 22.53 14.70 -7.40
N GLY A 365 21.69 14.84 -8.43
CA GLY A 365 20.23 14.81 -8.30
C GLY A 365 19.57 16.13 -7.87
N PRO A 366 18.23 16.12 -7.68
CA PRO A 366 17.50 17.26 -7.14
C PRO A 366 17.81 17.49 -5.66
N ASP A 367 17.65 18.73 -5.20
CA ASP A 367 17.83 19.09 -3.79
C ASP A 367 16.72 18.48 -2.93
N ILE A 368 17.10 17.55 -2.05
CA ILE A 368 16.22 16.90 -1.07
C ILE A 368 16.64 17.22 0.38
N SER A 369 17.34 18.35 0.59
CA SER A 369 17.84 18.80 1.89
C SER A 369 16.76 18.83 2.98
N GLN A 370 15.52 19.20 2.62
CA GLN A 370 14.38 19.18 3.55
C GLN A 370 14.03 17.79 4.12
N PHE A 371 14.56 16.71 3.52
CA PHE A 371 14.36 15.33 3.95
C PHE A 371 15.64 14.66 4.48
N HIS A 372 16.75 15.39 4.63
CA HIS A 372 18.01 14.81 5.10
C HIS A 372 17.86 14.15 6.47
N ASP A 373 17.17 14.78 7.42
CA ASP A 373 16.94 14.20 8.75
C ASP A 373 16.16 12.88 8.67
N ILE A 374 15.15 12.84 7.79
CA ILE A 374 14.36 11.63 7.56
C ILE A 374 15.24 10.52 6.98
N LEU A 375 16.00 10.83 5.94
CA LEU A 375 16.84 9.86 5.27
C LEU A 375 18.00 9.39 6.15
N ALA A 376 18.63 10.29 6.91
CA ALA A 376 19.71 10.00 7.84
C ALA A 376 19.27 9.01 8.92
N GLU A 377 18.09 9.22 9.51
CA GLU A 377 17.53 8.26 10.47
C GLU A 377 17.23 6.89 9.84
N GLU A 378 16.71 6.86 8.60
CA GLU A 378 16.42 5.60 7.89
C GLU A 378 17.66 4.81 7.49
N LEU A 379 18.73 5.52 7.16
CA LEU A 379 20.04 4.96 6.82
C LEU A 379 20.91 4.70 8.05
N ASN A 380 20.48 5.16 9.22
CA ASN A 380 21.26 5.14 10.44
C ASN A 380 22.63 5.82 10.24
N VAL A 381 22.58 7.08 9.84
CA VAL A 381 23.72 7.98 9.60
C VAL A 381 23.56 9.19 10.52
N GLU A 382 24.65 9.65 11.15
CA GLU A 382 24.59 10.79 12.08
C GLU A 382 24.51 12.13 11.33
N GLU A 383 25.27 12.28 10.24
CA GLU A 383 25.25 13.46 9.38
C GLU A 383 25.12 13.07 7.90
N LEU A 384 24.07 13.59 7.24
CA LEU A 384 23.82 13.40 5.81
C LEU A 384 23.86 14.74 5.10
N THR A 385 24.76 14.88 4.12
CA THR A 385 24.97 16.12 3.37
C THR A 385 24.96 15.87 1.87
N THR A 386 24.92 16.95 1.08
CA THR A 386 25.03 16.87 -0.38
C THR A 386 26.46 17.19 -0.79
N GLU A 387 26.97 16.49 -1.81
CA GLU A 387 28.28 16.74 -2.41
C GLU A 387 28.14 16.83 -3.93
N ASP A 388 29.01 17.60 -4.60
CA ASP A 388 28.96 17.78 -6.05
C ASP A 388 29.89 16.81 -6.81
N ASP A 389 30.92 16.28 -6.15
CA ASP A 389 31.98 15.51 -6.80
C ASP A 389 32.07 14.07 -6.26
N LEU A 390 31.68 13.11 -7.10
CA LEU A 390 31.75 11.68 -6.77
C LEU A 390 33.20 11.16 -6.77
N ASP A 391 34.10 11.78 -7.54
CA ASP A 391 35.50 11.38 -7.63
C ASP A 391 36.25 11.62 -6.30
N ARG A 392 35.66 12.42 -5.40
CA ARG A 392 36.10 12.52 -4.00
C ARG A 392 36.10 11.16 -3.29
N PHE A 393 35.13 10.30 -3.57
CA PHE A 393 34.91 9.01 -2.89
C PHE A 393 35.36 7.81 -3.71
N GLN A 394 35.67 8.00 -5.00
CA GLN A 394 36.09 6.94 -5.90
C GLN A 394 37.57 7.08 -6.24
N LYS A 395 38.22 5.94 -6.48
CA LYS A 395 39.55 5.87 -7.09
C LYS A 395 39.46 5.07 -8.38
N ILE A 396 40.43 5.30 -9.26
CA ILE A 396 40.57 4.51 -10.47
C ILE A 396 41.33 3.23 -10.12
N GLU A 397 40.80 2.09 -10.53
CA GLU A 397 41.52 0.83 -10.58
C GLU A 397 41.68 0.36 -12.02
N VAL A 398 42.93 0.06 -12.36
CA VAL A 398 43.29 -0.51 -13.66
C VAL A 398 43.22 -2.02 -13.55
N HIS A 399 42.22 -2.61 -14.20
CA HIS A 399 42.04 -4.06 -14.28
C HIS A 399 42.66 -4.60 -15.58
N PRO A 400 43.29 -5.78 -15.57
CA PRO A 400 43.91 -6.32 -16.77
C PRO A 400 42.85 -6.86 -17.75
N ASN A 401 42.93 -6.45 -19.03
CA ASN A 401 42.21 -7.14 -20.09
C ASN A 401 42.92 -8.47 -20.39
N ARG A 402 42.58 -9.51 -19.62
CA ARG A 402 43.25 -10.82 -19.67
C ARG A 402 43.25 -11.44 -21.06
N LYS A 403 42.26 -11.11 -21.90
CA LYS A 403 42.16 -11.62 -23.27
C LYS A 403 43.22 -10.98 -24.18
N ALA A 404 43.35 -9.65 -24.14
CA ALA A 404 44.36 -8.92 -24.90
C ALA A 404 45.78 -9.27 -24.43
N LEU A 405 46.01 -9.16 -23.11
CA LEU A 405 47.29 -9.49 -22.49
C LEU A 405 47.69 -10.95 -22.69
N GLY A 406 46.73 -11.88 -22.69
CA GLY A 406 47.00 -13.30 -22.96
C GLY A 406 47.48 -13.58 -24.38
N ALA A 407 46.98 -12.85 -25.37
CA ALA A 407 47.46 -12.94 -26.75
C ALA A 407 48.85 -12.33 -26.93
N LYS A 408 49.13 -11.25 -26.19
CA LYS A 408 50.38 -10.46 -26.25
C LYS A 408 51.54 -11.11 -25.48
N CYS A 409 51.35 -11.42 -24.21
CA CYS A 409 52.41 -11.81 -23.27
C CYS A 409 52.57 -13.34 -23.14
N ARG A 410 51.57 -14.12 -23.56
CA ARG A 410 51.56 -15.60 -23.58
C ARG A 410 52.05 -16.23 -22.26
N GLY A 411 53.27 -16.76 -22.24
CA GLY A 411 53.86 -17.43 -21.07
C GLY A 411 54.19 -16.49 -19.92
N ASP A 412 54.42 -15.20 -20.21
CA ASP A 412 54.78 -14.18 -19.24
C ASP A 412 53.55 -13.45 -18.66
N LEU A 413 52.33 -13.85 -19.06
CA LEU A 413 51.09 -13.27 -18.55
C LEU A 413 51.01 -13.20 -17.01
N PRO A 414 51.42 -14.24 -16.24
CA PRO A 414 51.39 -14.14 -14.78
C PRO A 414 52.29 -13.02 -14.22
N ALA A 415 53.43 -12.74 -14.86
CA ALA A 415 54.33 -11.68 -14.42
C ALA A 415 53.71 -10.30 -14.68
N VAL A 416 53.14 -10.08 -15.87
CA VAL A 416 52.45 -8.83 -16.22
C VAL A 416 51.24 -8.59 -15.32
N LEU A 417 50.44 -9.62 -15.03
CA LEU A 417 49.29 -9.52 -14.12
C LEU A 417 49.72 -9.14 -12.70
N SER A 418 50.83 -9.71 -12.21
CA SER A 418 51.36 -9.39 -10.89
C SER A 418 51.91 -7.96 -10.82
N GLU A 419 52.50 -7.44 -11.90
CA GLU A 419 52.94 -6.04 -11.94
C GLU A 419 51.76 -5.07 -12.02
N ILE A 420 50.70 -5.38 -12.77
CA ILE A 420 49.44 -4.58 -12.78
C ILE A 420 48.81 -4.53 -11.38
N GLU A 421 48.76 -5.67 -10.68
CA GLU A 421 48.16 -5.77 -9.34
C GLU A 421 48.94 -4.96 -8.28
N ASN A 422 50.25 -4.80 -8.44
CA ASN A 422 51.09 -4.03 -7.53
C ASN A 422 51.34 -2.57 -7.98
N ALA A 423 50.87 -2.19 -9.18
CA ALA A 423 51.05 -0.85 -9.71
C ALA A 423 50.07 0.13 -9.06
N ASP A 424 50.51 1.37 -8.91
CA ASP A 424 49.59 2.48 -8.64
C ASP A 424 48.73 2.70 -9.89
N SER A 425 47.41 2.50 -9.76
CA SER A 425 46.48 2.50 -10.89
C SER A 425 46.37 3.86 -11.58
N GLU A 426 46.51 4.97 -10.85
CA GLU A 426 46.46 6.31 -11.44
C GLU A 426 47.76 6.64 -12.19
N ALA A 427 48.91 6.30 -11.61
CA ALA A 427 50.20 6.42 -12.27
C ALA A 427 50.29 5.54 -13.52
N LEU A 428 49.85 4.28 -13.43
CA LEU A 428 49.83 3.36 -14.56
C LEU A 428 48.91 3.85 -15.68
N LEU A 429 47.72 4.39 -15.35
CA LEU A 429 46.84 4.97 -16.34
C LEU A 429 47.50 6.17 -17.06
N LEU A 430 48.16 7.06 -16.32
CA LEU A 430 48.91 8.18 -16.90
C LEU A 430 50.05 7.71 -17.82
N GLU A 431 50.78 6.67 -17.43
CA GLU A 431 51.84 6.09 -18.26
C GLU A 431 51.28 5.43 -19.54
N VAL A 432 50.11 4.80 -19.45
CA VAL A 432 49.42 4.21 -20.61
C VAL A 432 48.92 5.31 -21.56
N GLU A 433 48.33 6.39 -21.03
CA GLU A 433 47.90 7.55 -21.82
C GLU A 433 49.07 8.29 -22.48
N ALA A 434 50.22 8.35 -21.81
CA ALA A 434 51.44 8.92 -22.34
C ALA A 434 52.21 7.96 -23.30
N GLY A 435 51.77 6.71 -23.44
CA GLY A 435 52.37 5.71 -24.32
C GLY A 435 53.75 5.22 -23.85
N ILE A 436 54.02 5.27 -22.55
CA ILE A 436 55.32 4.88 -21.96
C ILE A 436 55.22 3.73 -20.96
N ALA A 437 54.01 3.24 -20.67
CA ALA A 437 53.80 2.13 -19.76
C ALA A 437 54.44 0.84 -20.30
N ALA A 438 55.30 0.22 -19.50
CA ALA A 438 55.88 -1.08 -19.80
C ALA A 438 55.95 -1.95 -18.55
N LEU A 439 55.30 -3.12 -18.59
CA LEU A 439 55.25 -4.07 -17.48
C LEU A 439 55.83 -5.41 -17.91
N ALA A 440 56.73 -5.97 -17.10
CA ALA A 440 57.52 -7.18 -17.37
C ALA A 440 58.17 -7.21 -18.77
N GLY A 441 58.55 -6.04 -19.30
CA GLY A 441 59.18 -5.89 -20.62
C GLY A 441 58.21 -5.78 -21.80
N TYR A 442 56.90 -5.74 -21.55
CA TYR A 442 55.86 -5.55 -22.57
C TYR A 442 55.26 -4.14 -22.46
N GLU A 443 55.16 -3.44 -23.58
CA GLU A 443 54.40 -2.19 -23.68
C GLU A 443 52.93 -2.44 -23.30
N ILE A 444 52.32 -1.56 -22.52
CA ILE A 444 50.91 -1.65 -22.10
C ILE A 444 50.14 -0.51 -22.75
N THR A 445 49.04 -0.84 -23.43
CA THR A 445 48.20 0.11 -24.15
C THR A 445 46.78 0.13 -23.57
N SER A 446 45.95 1.07 -23.99
CA SER A 446 44.53 1.14 -23.57
C SER A 446 43.71 -0.10 -23.95
N GLU A 447 44.15 -0.91 -24.92
CA GLU A 447 43.50 -2.18 -25.27
C GLU A 447 43.82 -3.32 -24.29
N ASP A 448 44.93 -3.18 -23.57
CA ASP A 448 45.46 -4.18 -22.63
C ASP A 448 44.86 -4.05 -21.22
N ILE A 449 44.16 -2.95 -20.94
CA ILE A 449 43.59 -2.64 -19.63
C ILE A 449 42.09 -2.29 -19.70
N GLU A 450 41.40 -2.47 -18.59
CA GLU A 450 40.04 -2.03 -18.32
C GLU A 450 40.07 -1.04 -17.16
N ILE A 451 39.51 0.15 -17.34
CA ILE A 451 39.42 1.16 -16.29
C ILE A 451 38.13 0.93 -15.51
N ARG A 452 38.22 0.76 -14.20
CA ARG A 452 37.06 0.71 -13.30
C ARG A 452 37.17 1.79 -12.25
N ARG A 453 36.05 2.45 -11.97
CA ARG A 453 35.93 3.30 -10.79
C ARG A 453 35.44 2.43 -9.65
N VAL A 454 36.21 2.40 -8.57
CA VAL A 454 35.85 1.69 -7.34
C VAL A 454 35.86 2.68 -6.19
N GLU A 455 35.15 2.36 -5.12
CA GLU A 455 35.15 3.17 -3.92
C GLU A 455 36.54 3.19 -3.28
N LYS A 456 36.95 4.35 -2.76
CA LYS A 456 38.12 4.46 -1.89
C LYS A 456 37.89 3.63 -0.63
N GLU A 457 38.99 3.13 -0.05
CA GLU A 457 38.91 2.36 1.19
C GLU A 457 38.19 3.17 2.28
N GLY A 458 37.26 2.51 2.97
CA GLY A 458 36.43 3.15 4.00
C GLY A 458 35.15 3.81 3.47
N TYR A 459 34.87 3.79 2.16
CA TYR A 459 33.59 4.24 1.60
C TYR A 459 32.83 3.09 0.94
N ALA A 460 31.50 3.20 0.95
CA ALA A 460 30.62 2.34 0.17
C ALA A 460 29.59 3.21 -0.54
N ALA A 461 29.39 2.99 -1.84
CA ALA A 461 28.53 3.82 -2.67
C ALA A 461 27.58 3.01 -3.55
N SER A 462 26.47 3.62 -3.96
CA SER A 462 25.60 3.07 -4.99
C SER A 462 24.88 4.20 -5.72
N THR A 463 24.69 4.05 -7.02
CA THR A 463 24.07 5.07 -7.89
C THR A 463 22.70 4.63 -8.37
N LEU A 464 21.73 5.54 -8.26
CA LEU A 464 20.39 5.43 -8.82
C LEU A 464 20.30 6.21 -10.13
N SER A 465 20.24 5.50 -11.25
CA SER A 465 20.17 6.14 -12.58
C SER A 465 18.77 6.65 -12.96
N GLU A 466 17.72 6.18 -12.29
CA GLU A 466 16.33 6.57 -12.58
C GLU A 466 16.04 8.06 -12.32
N TYR A 467 16.88 8.72 -11.52
CA TYR A 467 16.68 10.10 -11.06
C TYR A 467 17.79 11.06 -11.54
N GLY A 468 18.45 10.74 -12.65
CA GLY A 468 19.55 11.55 -13.19
C GLY A 468 20.89 11.29 -12.50
N ASP A 469 21.20 10.01 -12.27
CA ASP A 469 22.41 9.50 -11.61
C ASP A 469 22.66 10.16 -10.24
N VAL A 470 21.91 9.70 -9.23
CA VAL A 470 22.07 10.12 -7.83
C VAL A 470 22.85 9.04 -7.08
N SER A 471 24.04 9.39 -6.57
CA SER A 471 24.85 8.45 -5.78
C SER A 471 24.66 8.67 -4.29
N LEU A 472 24.43 7.59 -3.55
CA LEU A 472 24.52 7.59 -2.09
C LEU A 472 25.87 7.01 -1.67
N VAL A 473 26.64 7.78 -0.92
CA VAL A 473 27.93 7.36 -0.36
C VAL A 473 27.84 7.32 1.15
N LEU A 474 28.33 6.24 1.76
CA LEU A 474 28.38 6.06 3.21
C LEU A 474 29.83 5.95 3.68
N ASP A 475 30.14 6.64 4.77
CA ASP A 475 31.38 6.48 5.50
C ASP A 475 31.33 5.19 6.34
N MET A 476 32.20 4.25 6.00
CA MET A 476 32.30 2.92 6.60
C MET A 476 33.35 2.87 7.71
N SER A 477 34.03 3.98 8.00
CA SER A 477 34.93 4.05 9.14
C SER A 477 34.19 3.77 10.46
N ILE A 478 34.94 3.24 11.41
CA ILE A 478 34.46 2.87 12.75
C ILE A 478 35.39 3.52 13.75
N ASP A 479 34.79 4.14 14.76
CA ASP A 479 35.48 4.66 15.94
C ASP A 479 34.74 4.21 17.20
N ASP A 480 35.37 4.42 18.36
CA ASP A 480 34.86 3.97 19.66
C ASP A 480 33.49 4.60 20.01
N GLU A 481 33.22 5.83 19.54
CA GLU A 481 31.95 6.52 19.77
C GLU A 481 30.81 5.84 18.99
N LEU A 482 31.03 5.49 17.72
CA LEU A 482 30.07 4.75 16.90
C LEU A 482 29.84 3.35 17.46
N LEU A 483 30.91 2.67 17.90
CA LEU A 483 30.79 1.34 18.53
C LEU A 483 29.95 1.42 19.81
N SER A 484 30.18 2.43 20.66
CA SER A 484 29.36 2.70 21.86
C SER A 484 27.89 2.93 21.51
N LYS A 485 27.59 3.82 20.55
CA LYS A 485 26.21 4.07 20.06
C LYS A 485 25.55 2.79 19.55
N GLY A 486 26.29 2.03 18.73
CA GLY A 486 25.83 0.77 18.16
C GLY A 486 25.56 -0.28 19.23
N LEU A 487 26.39 -0.36 20.27
CA LEU A 487 26.23 -1.28 21.40
C LEU A 487 25.00 -0.91 22.24
N ALA A 488 24.83 0.37 22.58
CA ALA A 488 23.68 0.86 23.33
C ALA A 488 22.36 0.51 22.63
N ARG A 489 22.28 0.71 21.31
CA ARG A 489 21.07 0.38 20.52
C ARG A 489 20.78 -1.12 20.50
N ASP A 490 21.80 -1.98 20.49
CA ASP A 490 21.60 -3.42 20.60
C ASP A 490 21.11 -3.83 22.00
N ILE A 491 21.64 -3.21 23.06
CA ILE A 491 21.15 -3.43 24.44
C ILE A 491 19.71 -2.98 24.58
N ILE A 492 19.36 -1.76 24.15
CA ILE A 492 17.99 -1.23 24.19
C ILE A 492 17.02 -2.21 23.54
N ARG A 493 17.34 -2.73 22.35
CA ARG A 493 16.47 -3.70 21.68
C ARG A 493 16.27 -4.96 22.52
N ARG A 494 17.35 -5.54 23.05
CA ARG A 494 17.28 -6.79 23.82
C ARG A 494 16.48 -6.60 25.10
N VAL A 495 16.67 -5.46 25.76
CA VAL A 495 15.88 -5.08 26.95
C VAL A 495 14.41 -4.90 26.59
N GLN A 496 14.09 -4.19 25.51
CA GLN A 496 12.71 -3.98 25.07
C GLN A 496 12.02 -5.29 24.63
N ALA A 497 12.75 -6.18 23.96
CA ALA A 497 12.26 -7.53 23.66
C ALA A 497 11.93 -8.29 24.96
N LYS A 498 12.82 -8.23 25.95
CA LYS A 498 12.59 -8.87 27.24
C LYS A 498 11.42 -8.26 28.02
N ARG A 499 11.23 -6.94 27.97
CA ARG A 499 10.05 -6.25 28.54
C ARG A 499 8.75 -6.79 27.94
N LYS A 500 8.75 -7.02 26.62
CA LYS A 500 7.62 -7.63 25.91
C LYS A 500 7.42 -9.09 26.30
N ASP A 501 8.50 -9.87 26.44
CA ASP A 501 8.41 -11.27 26.88
C ASP A 501 7.88 -11.41 28.32
N LEU A 502 8.11 -10.38 29.15
CA LEU A 502 7.57 -10.27 30.51
C LEU A 502 6.14 -9.67 30.56
N ASP A 503 5.55 -9.36 29.40
CA ASP A 503 4.20 -8.77 29.28
C ASP A 503 4.02 -7.50 30.13
N LEU A 504 5.06 -6.65 30.18
CA LEU A 504 5.02 -5.40 30.94
C LEU A 504 4.18 -4.35 30.21
N GLU A 505 3.38 -3.62 30.97
CA GLU A 505 2.67 -2.42 30.49
C GLU A 505 3.65 -1.42 29.86
N ILE A 506 3.17 -0.67 28.86
CA ILE A 506 4.00 0.31 28.11
C ILE A 506 4.65 1.32 29.06
N GLU A 507 3.94 1.73 30.11
CA GLU A 507 4.39 2.72 31.08
C GLU A 507 5.26 2.15 32.20
N ALA A 508 5.37 0.82 32.33
CA ALA A 508 6.07 0.19 33.44
C ALA A 508 7.56 0.56 33.47
N THR A 509 8.06 0.93 34.65
CA THR A 509 9.49 1.16 34.86
C THR A 509 10.19 -0.11 35.32
N ILE A 510 11.46 -0.30 34.94
CA ILE A 510 12.26 -1.47 35.31
C ILE A 510 13.48 -1.10 36.14
N SER A 511 14.02 -2.05 36.92
CA SER A 511 15.41 -1.98 37.38
C SER A 511 16.30 -2.78 36.42
N LEU A 512 17.34 -2.14 35.88
CA LEU A 512 18.19 -2.72 34.84
C LEU A 512 19.65 -2.77 35.28
N SER A 513 20.23 -3.97 35.24
CA SER A 513 21.66 -4.17 35.51
C SER A 513 22.33 -4.70 34.26
N VAL A 514 23.44 -4.09 33.83
CA VAL A 514 24.17 -4.45 32.61
C VAL A 514 25.65 -4.67 32.93
N TRP A 515 26.21 -5.72 32.36
CA TRP A 515 27.64 -6.05 32.38
C TRP A 515 28.14 -6.06 30.94
N THR A 516 29.21 -5.32 30.67
CA THR A 516 29.87 -5.29 29.35
C THR A 516 31.31 -5.76 29.50
N ARG A 517 31.80 -6.55 28.54
CA ARG A 517 33.20 -6.95 28.46
C ARG A 517 33.72 -6.72 27.05
N GLY A 518 34.69 -5.81 26.91
CA GLY A 518 35.38 -5.49 25.66
C GLY A 518 35.21 -4.05 25.18
N LEU A 519 34.11 -3.38 25.57
CA LEU A 519 33.85 -1.97 25.25
C LEU A 519 32.99 -1.34 26.36
N ASP A 520 33.32 -0.10 26.72
CA ASP A 520 32.55 0.71 27.65
C ASP A 520 31.63 1.67 26.89
N LEU A 521 30.42 1.86 27.42
CA LEU A 521 29.47 2.83 26.86
C LEU A 521 29.84 4.25 27.26
N SER A 522 29.73 5.17 26.30
CA SER A 522 29.83 6.61 26.56
C SER A 522 28.71 7.07 27.49
N LYS A 523 28.95 8.14 28.25
CA LYS A 523 27.94 8.70 29.18
C LYS A 523 26.65 9.14 28.47
N GLY A 524 26.73 9.63 27.22
CA GLY A 524 25.55 10.03 26.47
C GLY A 524 24.72 8.84 25.99
N ASP A 525 25.38 7.81 25.47
CA ASP A 525 24.72 6.56 25.06
C ASP A 525 24.10 5.82 26.24
N TRP A 526 24.74 5.99 27.39
CA TRP A 526 24.27 5.51 28.66
C TRP A 526 22.94 6.14 29.09
N GLU A 527 22.89 7.46 29.13
CA GLU A 527 21.67 8.21 29.48
C GLU A 527 20.54 7.85 28.52
N ARG A 528 20.84 7.75 27.22
CA ARG A 528 19.87 7.33 26.21
C ARG A 528 19.32 5.94 26.48
N LEU A 529 20.17 4.96 26.82
CA LEU A 529 19.75 3.60 27.12
C LEU A 529 18.78 3.56 28.31
N VAL A 530 19.05 4.33 29.36
CA VAL A 530 18.17 4.44 30.54
C VAL A 530 16.81 5.01 30.16
N THR A 531 16.79 6.12 29.41
CA THR A 531 15.55 6.78 28.97
C THR A 531 14.73 5.86 28.06
N GLU A 532 15.35 5.28 27.04
CA GLU A 532 14.68 4.46 26.03
C GLU A 532 14.20 3.12 26.59
N THR A 533 14.71 2.67 27.75
CA THR A 533 14.27 1.43 28.41
C THR A 533 13.34 1.66 29.61
N ARG A 534 13.04 2.93 29.93
CA ARG A 534 12.28 3.34 31.13
C ARG A 534 12.84 2.72 32.41
N ALA A 535 14.16 2.71 32.54
CA ALA A 535 14.82 2.16 33.73
C ALA A 535 14.77 3.19 34.88
N SER A 536 14.04 2.91 35.95
CA SER A 536 13.96 3.78 37.14
C SER A 536 15.18 3.61 38.04
N ASN A 537 15.75 2.41 38.09
CA ASN A 537 17.05 2.13 38.69
C ASN A 537 17.94 1.44 37.66
N PHE A 538 19.21 1.83 37.63
CA PHE A 538 20.14 1.28 36.66
C PHE A 538 21.54 1.09 37.28
N THR A 539 22.23 -0.05 37.04
CA THR A 539 23.67 -0.24 37.36
C THR A 539 24.53 -0.85 36.22
N ILE A 540 25.70 -0.25 35.91
CA ILE A 540 26.80 -0.93 35.19
C ILE A 540 27.59 -1.71 36.23
N ASN A 541 27.80 -2.99 35.96
CA ASN A 541 28.58 -3.84 36.83
C ASN A 541 29.78 -4.41 36.08
N GLU A 542 30.90 -4.52 36.78
CA GLU A 542 32.08 -5.27 36.34
C GLU A 542 32.18 -6.58 37.11
N GLY A 543 32.83 -7.59 36.53
CA GLY A 543 33.12 -8.86 37.21
C GLY A 543 32.02 -9.92 37.10
N GLU A 544 31.70 -10.59 38.20
CA GLU A 544 30.73 -11.70 38.23
C GLU A 544 29.30 -11.20 37.98
N TYR A 545 28.53 -12.01 37.24
CA TYR A 545 27.14 -11.75 36.91
C TYR A 545 26.22 -12.87 37.43
N PRO A 546 24.93 -12.59 37.68
CA PRO A 546 23.98 -13.61 38.12
C PRO A 546 23.77 -14.71 37.08
N GLU A 547 23.48 -15.94 37.53
CA GLU A 547 23.13 -17.06 36.63
C GLU A 547 21.87 -16.79 35.79
N VAL A 548 20.94 -15.97 36.30
CA VAL A 548 19.66 -15.64 35.66
C VAL A 548 19.78 -14.44 34.69
N SER A 549 20.97 -14.19 34.15
CA SER A 549 21.21 -13.08 33.20
C SER A 549 20.96 -13.50 31.75
N GLU A 550 20.41 -12.58 30.97
CA GLU A 550 20.35 -12.70 29.51
C GLU A 550 21.72 -12.35 28.92
N GLU A 551 22.17 -13.08 27.90
CA GLU A 551 23.49 -12.90 27.29
C GLU A 551 23.40 -12.73 25.77
N PHE A 552 24.24 -11.86 25.22
CA PHE A 552 24.52 -11.82 23.79
C PHE A 552 25.92 -11.27 23.52
N GLU A 553 26.42 -11.54 22.32
CA GLU A 553 27.70 -11.03 21.84
C GLU A 553 27.47 -10.19 20.57
N VAL A 554 28.20 -9.07 20.46
CA VAL A 554 28.20 -8.20 19.27
C VAL A 554 29.57 -7.56 19.11
N ASP A 555 30.16 -7.64 17.91
CA ASP A 555 31.49 -7.09 17.59
C ASP A 555 32.61 -7.52 18.58
N GLY A 556 32.53 -8.75 19.10
CA GLY A 556 33.47 -9.26 20.12
C GLY A 556 33.26 -8.72 21.53
N VAL A 557 32.21 -7.90 21.74
CA VAL A 557 31.76 -7.43 23.04
C VAL A 557 30.72 -8.39 23.60
N SER A 558 31.02 -8.99 24.75
CA SER A 558 30.06 -9.79 25.50
C SER A 558 29.24 -8.89 26.40
N VAL A 559 27.91 -8.97 26.29
CA VAL A 559 26.97 -8.20 27.10
C VAL A 559 26.03 -9.13 27.83
N ARG A 560 25.87 -8.87 29.13
CA ARG A 560 24.83 -9.50 29.95
C ARG A 560 23.94 -8.47 30.59
N PHE A 561 22.66 -8.78 30.73
CA PHE A 561 21.72 -7.90 31.42
C PHE A 561 20.68 -8.65 32.24
N VAL A 562 20.16 -7.98 33.27
CA VAL A 562 19.07 -8.45 34.14
C VAL A 562 18.03 -7.35 34.25
N ILE A 563 16.75 -7.75 34.13
CA ILE A 563 15.58 -6.88 34.34
C ILE A 563 14.82 -7.42 35.55
N SER A 564 14.46 -6.55 36.49
CA SER A 564 13.59 -6.87 37.63
C SER A 564 12.53 -5.81 37.87
#